data_AF-A0A174N7A2-F1
#
_entry.id   AF-A0A174N7A2-F1
#
_cell.length_a   1.000
_cell.length_b   1.000
_cell.length_c   1.000
_cell.angle_alpha   90.00
_cell.angle_beta   90.00
_cell.angle_gamma   90.00
#
_symmetry.space_group_name_H-M   'P 1'
#
loop_
_entity.id
_entity.type
_entity.pdbx_description
1 polymer ?
#
loop_
_entity_poly.entity_id
_entity_poly.type
_entity_poly.pdbx_seq_one_letter_code
_entity_poly.pdbx_strand_id
1 'polypeptide(L)'
;MSWADKQLKKAKIHSLVEQALKDPQFQEAQKKQTEDAIREAFDCFLLISADYLHRHHSYGKKRLMRFLEFADGQMKYIPEDPEYFRLLNDALAEETGVNILENLGGQDEKYR
;
A
#
# COMPACT_ATOMS: atom_id res chain seq x y z
N MET A 1 40.81 -2.51 23.04
CA MET A 1 40.45 -2.52 21.61
C MET A 1 40.82 -1.17 21.02
N SER A 2 41.67 -1.17 19.98
CA SER A 2 42.08 0.04 19.26
C SER A 2 40.92 0.63 18.46
N TRP A 3 40.95 1.93 18.19
CA TRP A 3 39.98 2.59 17.30
C TRP A 3 39.96 1.94 15.91
N ALA A 4 41.12 1.51 15.42
CA ALA A 4 41.27 0.78 14.16
C ALA A 4 40.50 -0.56 14.17
N ASP A 5 40.56 -1.32 15.28
CA ASP A 5 39.84 -2.58 15.42
C ASP A 5 38.31 -2.39 15.36
N LYS A 6 37.82 -1.28 15.94
CA LYS A 6 36.39 -0.93 15.92
C LYS A 6 35.91 -0.60 14.51
N GLN A 7 36.70 0.15 13.73
CA GLN A 7 36.36 0.49 12.35
C GLN A 7 36.37 -0.75 11.46
N LEU A 8 37.36 -1.63 11.62
CA LEU A 8 37.46 -2.88 10.87
C LEU A 8 36.26 -3.80 11.17
N LYS A 9 35.86 -3.89 12.44
CA LYS A 9 34.69 -4.68 12.87
C LYS A 9 33.39 -4.09 12.33
N LYS A 10 33.25 -2.76 12.31
CA LYS A 10 32.09 -2.07 11.72
C LYS A 10 31.98 -2.31 10.22
N ALA A 11 33.08 -2.19 9.49
CA ALA A 11 33.14 -2.46 8.05
C ALA A 11 32.76 -3.92 7.72
N LYS A 12 33.23 -4.87 8.53
CA LYS A 12 32.91 -6.30 8.38
C LYS A 12 31.45 -6.61 8.69
N ILE A 13 30.85 -5.96 9.70
CA ILE A 13 29.41 -6.07 9.98
C ILE A 13 28.61 -5.48 8.81
N HIS A 14 29.02 -4.32 8.29
CA HIS A 14 28.34 -3.68 7.16
C HIS A 14 28.38 -4.55 5.90
N SER A 15 29.52 -5.15 5.56
CA SER A 15 29.62 -6.03 4.39
C SER A 15 28.78 -7.31 4.54
N LEU A 16 28.67 -7.85 5.75
CA LEU A 16 27.83 -9.02 6.03
C LEU A 16 26.34 -8.69 5.94
N VAL A 17 25.94 -7.51 6.39
CA VAL A 17 24.57 -7.00 6.23
C VAL A 17 24.25 -6.77 4.74
N GLU A 18 25.16 -6.17 3.98
CA GLU A 18 24.99 -6.00 2.53
C GLU A 18 24.90 -7.34 1.78
N GLN A 19 25.67 -8.34 2.19
CA GLN A 19 25.60 -9.69 1.62
C GLN A 19 24.28 -10.39 1.97
N ALA A 20 23.79 -10.25 3.20
CA ALA A 20 22.49 -10.78 3.61
C ALA A 20 21.31 -10.07 2.91
N LEU A 21 21.42 -8.77 2.65
CA LEU A 21 20.42 -8.01 1.89
C LEU A 21 20.39 -8.37 0.40
N LYS A 22 21.50 -8.91 -0.13
CA LYS A 22 21.61 -9.43 -1.50
C LYS A 22 21.24 -10.92 -1.60
N ASP A 23 20.93 -11.58 -0.48
CA ASP A 23 20.46 -12.96 -0.46
C ASP A 23 19.06 -13.03 -1.11
N PRO A 24 18.89 -13.80 -2.20
CA PRO A 24 17.60 -13.97 -2.87
C PRO A 24 16.48 -14.42 -1.92
N GLN A 25 16.78 -15.28 -0.93
CA GLN A 25 15.79 -15.77 0.02
C GLN A 25 15.33 -14.67 0.98
N PHE A 26 16.23 -13.78 1.38
CA PHE A 26 15.89 -12.64 2.24
C PHE A 26 15.08 -11.58 1.48
N GLN A 27 15.38 -11.37 0.20
CA GLN A 27 14.58 -10.49 -0.65
C GLN A 27 13.19 -11.05 -0.93
N GLU A 28 13.08 -12.36 -1.18
CA GLU A 28 11.80 -13.03 -1.43
C GLU A 28 10.92 -13.05 -0.17
N ALA A 29 11.51 -13.28 1.01
CA ALA A 29 10.81 -13.19 2.29
C ALA A 29 10.32 -11.75 2.59
N GLN A 30 11.12 -10.73 2.30
CA GLN A 30 10.70 -9.33 2.44
C GLN A 30 9.60 -8.96 1.44
N LYS A 31 9.71 -9.39 0.18
CA LYS A 31 8.65 -9.19 -0.82
C LYS A 31 7.35 -9.81 -0.37
N LYS A 32 7.39 -11.06 0.10
CA LYS A 32 6.22 -11.77 0.60
C LYS A 32 5.60 -11.07 1.82
N GLN A 33 6.39 -10.64 2.79
CA GLN A 33 5.87 -9.83 3.91
C GLN A 33 5.22 -8.53 3.44
N THR A 34 5.79 -7.87 2.44
CA THR A 34 5.26 -6.63 1.89
C THR A 34 3.93 -6.89 1.16
N GLU A 35 3.87 -7.95 0.36
CA GLU A 35 2.65 -8.39 -0.34
C GLU A 35 1.54 -8.77 0.65
N ASP A 36 1.88 -9.52 1.70
CA ASP A 36 0.94 -9.89 2.76
C ASP A 36 0.40 -8.66 3.50
N ALA A 37 1.26 -7.70 3.84
CA ALA A 37 0.85 -6.45 4.49
C ALA A 37 -0.02 -5.57 3.59
N ILE A 38 0.29 -5.48 2.28
CA ILE A 38 -0.52 -4.76 1.30
C ILE A 38 -1.90 -5.41 1.19
N ARG A 39 -1.95 -6.74 1.13
CA ARG A 39 -3.20 -7.50 1.07
C ARG A 39 -4.04 -7.28 2.32
N GLU A 40 -3.45 -7.36 3.50
CA GLU A 40 -4.13 -7.11 4.77
C GLU A 40 -4.68 -5.68 4.85
N ALA A 41 -3.91 -4.69 4.41
CA ALA A 41 -4.35 -3.30 4.35
C ALA A 41 -5.56 -3.12 3.40
N PHE A 42 -5.53 -3.79 2.25
CA PHE A 42 -6.63 -3.76 1.28
C PHE A 42 -7.89 -4.46 1.82
N ASP A 43 -7.74 -5.64 2.44
CA ASP A 43 -8.85 -6.37 3.07
C ASP A 43 -9.50 -5.53 4.19
N CYS A 44 -8.69 -4.86 5.02
CA CYS A 44 -9.16 -3.93 6.04
C CYS A 44 -9.94 -2.75 5.43
N PHE A 45 -9.42 -2.15 4.35
CA PHE A 45 -10.08 -1.04 3.67
C PHE A 45 -11.44 -1.45 3.07
N LEU A 46 -11.53 -2.61 2.42
CA LEU A 46 -12.78 -3.15 1.90
C LEU A 46 -13.80 -3.40 3.01
N LEU A 47 -13.35 -3.94 4.15
CA LEU A 47 -14.21 -4.20 5.30
C LEU A 47 -14.82 -2.91 5.87
N ILE A 48 -14.00 -1.88 6.09
CA ILE A 48 -14.46 -0.58 6.62
C ILE A 48 -15.42 0.08 5.62
N SER A 49 -15.12 0.00 4.33
CA SER A 49 -15.98 0.54 3.27
C SER A 49 -17.34 -0.18 3.23
N ALA A 50 -17.35 -1.51 3.32
CA ALA A 50 -18.56 -2.30 3.36
C ALA A 50 -19.41 -2.02 4.61
N ASP A 51 -18.78 -1.84 5.78
CA ASP A 51 -19.47 -1.45 7.02
C ASP A 51 -20.14 -0.08 6.87
N TYR A 52 -19.42 0.91 6.32
CA TYR A 52 -19.99 2.23 6.05
C TYR A 52 -21.19 2.17 5.11
N LEU A 53 -21.07 1.46 3.98
CA LEU A 53 -22.16 1.28 3.01
C LEU A 53 -23.36 0.56 3.63
N HIS A 54 -23.14 -0.43 4.50
CA HIS A 54 -24.20 -1.14 5.19
C HIS A 54 -24.94 -0.22 6.17
N ARG A 55 -24.21 0.46 7.06
CA ARG A 55 -24.78 1.27 8.15
C ARG A 55 -25.38 2.59 7.69
N HIS A 56 -24.75 3.27 6.73
CA HIS A 56 -25.14 4.62 6.31
C HIS A 56 -25.92 4.66 5.00
N HIS A 57 -25.79 3.64 4.15
CA HIS A 57 -26.49 3.56 2.87
C HIS A 57 -27.44 2.36 2.75
N SER A 58 -27.65 1.62 3.85
CA SER A 58 -28.57 0.47 3.94
C SER A 58 -28.28 -0.62 2.88
N TYR A 59 -27.01 -0.82 2.54
CA TYR A 59 -26.63 -1.89 1.61
C TYR A 59 -26.88 -3.26 2.23
N GLY A 60 -27.80 -4.03 1.64
CA GLY A 60 -27.94 -5.46 1.94
C GLY A 60 -26.92 -6.32 1.19
N LYS A 61 -26.88 -7.62 1.51
CA LYS A 61 -25.95 -8.63 0.93
C LYS A 61 -25.67 -8.45 -0.56
N LYS A 62 -26.72 -8.35 -1.39
CA LYS A 62 -26.59 -8.26 -2.86
C LYS A 62 -25.87 -6.98 -3.32
N ARG A 63 -26.02 -5.86 -2.61
CA ARG A 63 -25.35 -4.60 -2.94
C ARG A 63 -23.89 -4.61 -2.47
N LEU A 64 -23.63 -5.16 -1.28
CA LEU A 64 -22.27 -5.32 -0.76
C LEU A 64 -21.44 -6.24 -1.67
N MET A 65 -21.98 -7.38 -2.10
CA MET A 65 -21.28 -8.28 -3.03
C MET A 65 -20.91 -7.58 -4.34
N ARG A 66 -21.83 -6.79 -4.92
CA ARG A 66 -21.52 -6.03 -6.14
C ARG A 66 -20.43 -4.99 -5.93
N PHE A 67 -20.39 -4.33 -4.77
CA PHE A 67 -19.31 -3.40 -4.43
C PHE A 67 -17.96 -4.14 -4.33
N LEU A 68 -17.92 -5.28 -3.64
CA LEU A 68 -16.69 -6.07 -3.49
C LEU A 68 -16.20 -6.61 -4.84
N GLU A 69 -17.10 -7.16 -5.67
CA GLU A 69 -16.79 -7.61 -7.04
C GLU A 69 -16.27 -6.46 -7.92
N PHE A 70 -16.87 -5.27 -7.79
CA PHE A 70 -16.40 -4.08 -8.50
C PHE A 70 -14.98 -3.68 -8.07
N ALA A 71 -14.73 -3.60 -6.76
CA ALA A 71 -13.45 -3.20 -6.21
C ALA A 71 -12.33 -4.19 -6.56
N ASP A 72 -12.59 -5.50 -6.41
CA ASP A 72 -11.69 -6.57 -6.86
C ASP A 72 -11.39 -6.46 -8.36
N GLY A 73 -12.41 -6.20 -9.18
CA GLY A 73 -12.25 -5.99 -10.61
C GLY A 73 -11.40 -4.78 -11.00
N GLN A 74 -11.24 -3.77 -10.12
CA GLN A 74 -10.35 -2.63 -10.37
C GLN A 74 -8.89 -2.97 -10.10
N MET A 75 -8.61 -3.98 -9.27
CA MET A 75 -7.24 -4.33 -8.86
C MET A 75 -6.35 -4.73 -10.04
N LYS A 76 -6.93 -5.29 -11.11
CA LYS A 76 -6.20 -5.63 -12.34
C LYS A 76 -5.49 -4.41 -12.97
N TYR A 77 -6.02 -3.20 -12.78
CA TYR A 77 -5.43 -1.99 -13.35
C TYR A 77 -4.19 -1.51 -12.61
N ILE A 78 -3.95 -1.95 -11.35
CA ILE A 78 -2.73 -1.57 -10.61
C ILE A 78 -1.45 -1.97 -11.37
N PRO A 79 -1.31 -3.24 -11.81
CA PRO A 79 -0.15 -3.64 -12.61
C PRO A 79 -0.27 -3.29 -14.11
N GLU A 80 -1.49 -3.19 -14.65
CA GLU A 80 -1.72 -3.04 -16.10
C GLU A 80 -1.69 -1.57 -16.57
N ASP A 81 -2.11 -0.63 -15.73
CA ASP A 81 -2.20 0.80 -16.06
C ASP A 81 -1.90 1.68 -14.84
N PRO A 82 -0.64 2.14 -14.70
CA PRO A 82 -0.22 3.00 -13.59
C PRO A 82 -0.97 4.33 -13.50
N GLU A 83 -1.57 4.83 -14.60
CA GLU A 83 -2.26 6.13 -14.64
C GLU A 83 -3.77 5.99 -14.38
N TYR A 84 -4.33 4.78 -14.44
CA TYR A 84 -5.77 4.53 -14.31
C TYR A 84 -6.40 5.22 -13.10
N PHE A 85 -5.81 5.04 -11.91
CA PHE A 85 -6.35 5.60 -10.68
C PHE A 85 -6.16 7.11 -10.57
N ARG A 86 -5.14 7.69 -11.23
CA ARG A 86 -4.99 9.15 -11.32
C ARG A 86 -6.11 9.74 -12.17
N LEU A 87 -6.33 9.20 -13.36
CA LEU A 87 -7.40 9.66 -14.25
C LEU A 87 -8.79 9.46 -13.63
N LEU A 88 -9.01 8.35 -12.94
CA LEU A 88 -10.25 8.11 -12.19
C LEU A 88 -10.45 9.16 -11.09
N ASN A 89 -9.39 9.50 -10.36
CA ASN A 89 -9.43 10.52 -9.33
C ASN A 89 -9.74 11.91 -9.90
N ASP A 90 -9.12 12.27 -11.02
CA ASP A 90 -9.36 13.56 -11.68
C ASP A 90 -10.81 13.67 -12.16
N ALA A 91 -11.33 12.63 -12.81
CA ALA A 91 -12.74 12.58 -13.24
C ALA A 91 -13.71 12.67 -12.04
N LEU A 92 -13.44 11.94 -10.95
CA LEU A 92 -14.25 12.03 -9.73
C LEU A 92 -14.17 13.42 -9.08
N ALA A 93 -13.02 14.07 -9.11
CA ALA A 93 -12.85 15.42 -8.60
C ALA A 93 -13.66 16.44 -9.43
N GLU A 94 -13.67 16.30 -10.76
CA GLU A 94 -14.51 17.13 -11.63
C GLU A 94 -16.01 16.95 -11.35
N GLU A 95 -16.46 15.71 -11.12
CA GLU A 95 -17.88 15.40 -10.89
C GLU A 95 -18.36 15.75 -9.48
N THR A 96 -17.54 15.50 -8.46
CA THR A 96 -17.94 15.57 -7.04
C THR A 96 -17.34 16.77 -6.31
N GLY A 97 -16.34 17.43 -6.89
CA GLY A 97 -15.55 18.48 -6.25
C GLY A 97 -14.54 17.94 -5.23
N VAL A 98 -14.35 16.62 -5.11
CA VAL A 98 -13.48 15.99 -4.11
C VAL A 98 -12.33 15.24 -4.77
N ASN A 99 -11.10 15.71 -4.55
CA ASN A 99 -9.89 14.99 -4.92
C ASN A 99 -9.53 13.97 -3.83
N ILE A 100 -9.71 12.68 -4.09
CA ILE A 100 -9.56 11.64 -3.07
C ILE A 100 -8.07 11.40 -2.76
N LEU A 101 -7.21 11.37 -3.78
CA LEU A 101 -5.78 11.08 -3.60
C LEU A 101 -5.02 12.26 -2.96
N GLU A 102 -5.37 13.50 -3.28
CA GLU A 102 -4.77 14.68 -2.62
C GLU A 102 -5.25 14.86 -1.18
N ASN A 103 -6.54 14.62 -0.92
CA ASN A 103 -7.10 14.74 0.43
C ASN A 103 -6.56 13.68 1.41
N LEU A 104 -6.06 12.55 0.90
CA LEU A 104 -5.36 11.54 1.70
C LEU A 104 -3.86 11.82 1.83
N GLY A 105 -3.24 12.50 0.85
CA GLY A 105 -1.81 12.84 0.82
C GLY A 105 -1.42 14.11 1.59
N GLY A 106 -2.38 14.94 2.01
CA GLY A 106 -2.14 16.21 2.71
C GLY A 106 -1.55 16.13 4.14
N GLN A 107 -1.12 14.96 4.61
CA GLN A 107 -0.45 14.83 5.92
C GLN A 107 1.09 14.86 5.85
N ASP A 108 1.70 14.74 4.68
CA ASP A 108 3.17 14.68 4.56
C ASP A 108 3.86 16.04 4.56
N GLU A 109 3.13 17.14 4.31
CA GLU A 109 3.73 18.48 4.22
C GLU A 109 3.87 19.19 5.58
N LYS A 110 3.34 18.60 6.66
CA LYS A 110 3.40 19.19 8.02
C LYS A 110 4.62 18.76 8.85
N TYR A 111 5.49 17.91 8.31
CA TYR A 111 6.67 17.36 9.00
C TYR A 111 7.97 17.40 8.18
N ARG A 112 8.11 18.33 7.22
CA ARG A 112 9.40 18.66 6.59
C ARG A 112 9.93 20.00 7.06
#